data_AF-A0A839FHP9-F1
#
_entry.id   AF-A0A839FHP9-F1
#
_cell.length_a   1.000
_cell.length_b   1.000
_cell.length_c   1.000
_cell.angle_alpha   90.00
_cell.angle_beta   90.00
_cell.angle_gamma   90.00
#
_symmetry.space_group_name_H-M   'P 1'
#
loop_
_entity.id
_entity.type
_entity.pdbx_description
1 polymer ?
#
loop_
_entity_poly.entity_id
_entity_poly.type
_entity_poly.pdbx_seq_one_letter_code
_entity_poly.pdbx_strand_id
1 'polypeptide(L)' 'MSKIGRNAGSGRFTTVQTAVKHPKTHVVETIKPTPTKK' A
#
# COMPACT_ATOMS: atom_id res chain seq x y z
N MET A 1 12.42 1.13 -3.67
CA MET A 1 11.21 0.29 -3.73
C MET A 1 10.40 0.60 -2.47
N SER A 2 9.28 1.31 -2.60
CA SER A 2 8.54 1.82 -1.43
C SER A 2 7.32 0.96 -1.15
N LYS A 3 7.15 0.54 0.11
CA LYS A 3 5.97 -0.22 0.55
C LYS A 3 4.91 0.74 1.08
N ILE A 4 3.65 0.48 0.75
CA ILE A 4 2.50 1.26 1.21
C ILE A 4 1.42 0.32 1.71
N GLY A 5 0.67 0.74 2.73
CA GLY A 5 -0.56 0.05 3.09
C GLY A 5 -1.69 0.49 2.15
N ARG A 6 -2.61 -0.41 1.85
CA ARG A 6 -3.83 -0.10 1.13
C ARG A 6 -5.01 -0.78 1.80
N ASN A 7 -6.04 -0.01 2.11
CA ASN A 7 -7.26 -0.54 2.67
C ASN A 7 -8.04 -1.30 1.58
N ALA A 8 -8.35 -2.57 1.81
CA ALA A 8 -8.98 -3.45 0.83
C ALA A 8 -10.47 -3.13 0.60
N GLY A 9 -11.14 -2.48 1.57
CA GLY A 9 -12.56 -2.11 1.45
C GLY A 9 -12.79 -0.77 0.77
N SER A 10 -11.91 0.21 0.99
CA SER A 10 -12.06 1.58 0.46
C SER A 10 -11.08 1.94 -0.65
N GLY A 11 -10.03 1.13 -0.86
CA GLY A 11 -8.96 1.39 -1.83
C GLY A 11 -8.00 2.52 -1.44
N ARG A 12 -8.19 3.17 -0.28
CA ARG A 12 -7.35 4.28 0.19
C ARG A 12 -5.96 3.80 0.62
N PHE A 13 -4.96 4.61 0.35
CA PHE A 13 -3.60 4.37 0.83
C PHE A 13 -3.48 4.72 2.32
N THR A 14 -2.81 3.85 3.06
CA THR A 14 -2.52 3.98 4.48
C THR A 14 -1.05 3.68 4.74
N THR A 15 -0.60 3.87 5.97
CA THR A 15 0.75 3.43 6.35
C THR A 15 0.84 1.90 6.37
N VAL A 16 2.06 1.39 6.18
CA VAL A 16 2.35 -0.04 6.31
C VAL A 16 2.05 -0.53 7.73
N GLN A 17 2.32 0.28 8.76
CA GLN A 17 2.01 -0.10 10.14
C GLN A 17 0.51 -0.32 10.35
N THR A 18 -0.35 0.54 9.79
CA THR A 18 -1.80 0.35 9.86
C THR A 18 -2.23 -0.94 9.15
N ALA A 19 -1.58 -1.27 8.03
CA ALA A 19 -1.87 -2.49 7.31
C ALA A 19 -1.43 -3.75 8.06
N VAL A 20 -0.27 -3.72 8.71
CA VAL A 20 0.22 -4.81 9.55
C VAL A 20 -0.64 -5.01 10.80
N LYS A 21 -1.14 -3.93 11.41
CA LYS A 21 -2.08 -4.00 12.55
C LYS A 21 -3.46 -4.53 12.16
N HIS A 22 -3.87 -4.36 10.90
CA HIS A 22 -5.18 -4.79 10.40
C HIS A 22 -5.08 -5.68 9.15
N PRO A 23 -4.45 -6.87 9.25
CA PRO A 23 -4.14 -7.70 8.09
C PRO A 23 -5.38 -8.26 7.39
N LYS A 24 -6.54 -8.26 8.07
CA LYS A 24 -7.83 -8.70 7.51
C LYS A 24 -8.47 -7.69 6.56
N THR A 25 -8.17 -6.40 6.74
CA THR A 25 -8.83 -5.29 6.00
C THR A 25 -7.86 -4.42 5.21
N HIS A 26 -6.56 -4.65 5.34
CA HIS A 26 -5.52 -3.88 4.67
C HIS A 26 -4.46 -4.81 4.10
N VAL A 27 -3.91 -4.41 2.97
CA VAL A 27 -2.89 -5.12 2.23
C VAL A 27 -1.64 -4.25 2.15
N VAL A 28 -0.45 -4.86 2.20
CA VAL A 28 0.80 -4.15 1.95
C VAL A 28 1.14 -4.33 0.47
N GLU A 29 1.14 -3.22 -0.28
CA GLU A 29 1.54 -3.19 -1.67
C GLU A 29 2.93 -2.58 -1.80
N THR A 30 3.67 -3.02 -2.81
CA THR A 30 4.97 -2.43 -3.15
C THR A 30 4.80 -1.55 -4.37
N ILE A 31 4.97 -0.24 -4.20
CA ILE A 31 4.96 0.71 -5.31
C ILE A 31 6.27 0.55 -6.07
N LYS A 32 6.15 0.05 -7.30
CA LYS A 32 7.22 0.14 -8.28
C LYS A 32 7.21 1.57 -8.83
N PRO A 33 8.35 2.26 -8.87
CA PRO A 33 8.41 3.52 -9.59
C PRO A 33 7.99 3.25 -11.03
N THR A 34 6.97 3.96 -11.50
CA THR A 34 6.70 4.01 -12.94
C THR A 34 7.96 4.57 -13.59
N PRO A 35 8.54 3.90 -14.60
CA PRO A 35 9.62 4.50 -15.36
C PRO A 35 9.05 5.77 -15.98
N THR A 36 9.52 6.93 -15.51
CA THR A 36 9.28 8.20 -16.17
C THR A 36 9.83 8.05 -17.58
N LYS A 37 8.95 7.86 -18.56
CA LYS A 37 9.32 8.03 -19.96
C LYS A 37 9.65 9.52 -20.09
N LYS A 38 10.95 9.85 -20.09
CA LYS A 38 11.45 11.19 -20.41
C LYS A 38 11.16 11.50 -21.87
#